data_AF-A0A1C5SNM9-F1
#
_entry.id   AF-A0A1C5SNM9-F1
#
_cell.length_a   1.000
_cell.length_b   1.000
_cell.length_c   1.000
_cell.angle_alpha   90.00
_cell.angle_beta   90.00
_cell.angle_gamma   90.00
#
_symmetry.space_group_name_H-M   'P 1'
#
loop_
_entity.id
_entity.type
_entity.pdbx_description
1 polymer ?
#
loop_
_entity_poly.entity_id
_entity_poly.type
_entity_poly.pdbx_seq_one_letter_code
_entity_poly.pdbx_strand_id
1 'polypeptide(L)'
;MQLQITDGYITGYAVVGGFPDGVEVDDSFKDQLEDEKIGFYKYEGGKAVLDEEKYLAFQENVEKEMIRSRRAEECFPIVNRGQVWYDLLGEEQKSELSAWYREWLDATETKTIPERPAWIDMPVDTYAMEG
;
A
#
# COMPACT_ATOMS: atom_id res chain seq x y z
N MET A 1 -12.51 18.25 -26.12
CA MET A 1 -12.11 18.25 -24.69
C MET A 1 -10.76 18.92 -24.52
N GLN A 2 -10.37 19.26 -23.29
CA GLN A 2 -9.04 19.78 -22.98
C GLN A 2 -8.29 18.87 -22.01
N LEU A 3 -6.99 18.67 -22.24
CA LEU A 3 -6.08 17.97 -21.34
C LEU A 3 -5.28 18.97 -20.50
N GLN A 4 -5.14 18.70 -19.21
CA GLN A 4 -4.16 19.35 -18.36
C GLN A 4 -2.85 18.54 -18.41
N ILE A 5 -1.75 19.22 -18.70
CA ILE A 5 -0.43 18.60 -18.81
C ILE A 5 0.54 19.26 -17.83
N THR A 6 1.26 18.45 -17.07
CA THR A 6 2.31 18.90 -16.15
C THR A 6 3.52 18.00 -16.30
N ASP A 7 4.70 18.60 -16.54
CA ASP A 7 5.95 17.89 -16.77
C ASP A 7 5.87 16.78 -17.84
N GLY A 8 5.06 17.01 -18.89
CA GLY A 8 4.84 16.08 -20.00
C GLY A 8 3.77 14.99 -19.73
N TYR A 9 3.22 14.92 -18.52
CA TYR A 9 2.18 13.95 -18.15
C TYR A 9 0.78 14.58 -18.18
N ILE A 10 -0.20 13.80 -18.61
CA ILE A 10 -1.62 14.15 -18.53
C ILE A 10 -2.04 14.00 -17.06
N THR A 11 -2.30 15.12 -16.40
CA THR A 11 -2.68 15.18 -14.97
C THR A 11 -4.17 15.39 -14.75
N GLY A 12 -4.92 15.69 -15.81
CA GLY A 12 -6.37 15.82 -15.77
C GLY A 12 -6.95 16.08 -17.16
N TYR A 13 -8.28 16.05 -17.26
CA TYR A 13 -8.99 16.42 -18.48
C TYR A 13 -10.35 17.05 -18.16
N ALA A 14 -10.87 17.84 -19.10
CA ALA A 14 -12.18 18.49 -19.02
C ALA A 14 -12.95 18.29 -20.33
N VAL A 15 -14.13 17.66 -20.25
CA VAL A 15 -15.04 17.50 -21.40
C VAL A 15 -15.94 18.73 -21.55
N VAL A 16 -16.29 19.38 -20.44
CA VAL A 16 -17.06 20.63 -20.40
C VAL A 16 -16.23 21.68 -19.67
N GLY A 17 -16.10 22.87 -20.26
CA GLY A 17 -15.16 23.88 -19.79
C GLY A 17 -13.74 23.59 -20.24
N GLY A 18 -12.75 24.09 -19.50
CA GLY A 18 -11.35 23.97 -19.88
C GLY A 18 -10.36 24.42 -18.81
N PHE A 19 -9.08 24.21 -19.09
CA PHE A 19 -7.96 24.70 -18.29
C PHE A 19 -7.34 25.91 -19.01
N PRO A 20 -6.83 26.94 -18.29
CA PRO A 20 -6.24 28.12 -18.91
C PRO A 20 -5.15 27.81 -19.95
N ASP A 21 -4.35 26.78 -19.69
CA ASP A 21 -3.26 26.31 -20.56
C ASP A 21 -3.48 24.85 -21.04
N GLY A 22 -4.75 24.46 -21.17
CA GLY A 22 -5.13 23.11 -21.58
C GLY A 22 -4.85 22.83 -23.06
N VAL A 23 -4.50 21.59 -23.38
CA VAL A 23 -4.34 21.14 -24.78
C VAL A 23 -5.69 20.67 -25.32
N GLU A 24 -6.18 21.30 -26.38
CA GLU A 24 -7.40 20.86 -27.07
C GLU A 24 -7.18 19.56 -27.83
N VAL A 25 -8.06 18.58 -27.59
CA VAL A 25 -8.13 17.30 -28.29
C VAL A 25 -9.60 16.92 -28.54
N ASP A 26 -9.83 15.97 -29.45
CA ASP A 26 -11.16 15.43 -29.70
C ASP A 26 -11.72 14.70 -28.46
N ASP A 27 -13.04 14.72 -28.27
CA ASP A 27 -13.69 14.08 -27.11
C ASP A 27 -13.48 12.55 -27.07
N SER A 28 -13.19 11.91 -28.21
CA SER A 28 -12.81 10.50 -28.29
C SER A 28 -11.44 10.21 -27.67
N PHE A 29 -10.61 11.23 -27.38
CA PHE A 29 -9.31 11.02 -26.77
C PHE A 29 -9.41 10.34 -25.39
N LYS A 30 -10.48 10.63 -24.64
CA LYS A 30 -10.73 10.00 -23.33
C LYS A 30 -10.78 8.47 -23.41
N ASP A 31 -11.11 7.90 -24.57
CA ASP A 31 -11.19 6.45 -24.77
C ASP A 31 -9.79 5.78 -24.71
N GLN A 32 -8.71 6.59 -24.72
CA GLN A 32 -7.33 6.13 -24.52
C GLN A 32 -6.89 6.17 -23.05
N LEU A 33 -7.71 6.73 -22.15
CA LEU A 33 -7.35 6.99 -20.76
C LEU A 33 -8.10 6.05 -19.82
N GLU A 34 -7.39 5.52 -18.84
CA GLU A 34 -7.98 4.90 -17.65
C GLU A 34 -7.84 5.88 -16.48
N ASP A 35 -8.94 6.17 -15.78
CA ASP A 35 -8.97 7.18 -14.71
C ASP A 35 -7.93 6.89 -13.61
N GLU A 36 -7.72 5.61 -13.26
CA GLU A 36 -6.73 5.17 -12.27
C GLU A 36 -5.27 5.40 -12.71
N LYS A 37 -5.05 5.62 -14.01
CA LYS A 37 -3.72 5.81 -14.61
C LYS A 37 -3.47 7.26 -15.04
N ILE A 38 -4.37 8.20 -14.72
CA ILE A 38 -4.11 9.63 -14.89
C ILE A 38 -2.90 10.05 -14.04
N GLY A 39 -2.01 10.87 -14.61
CA GLY A 39 -0.69 11.19 -14.07
C GLY A 39 0.45 10.27 -14.53
N PHE A 40 0.12 9.15 -15.19
CA PHE A 40 1.08 8.19 -15.75
C PHE A 40 1.09 8.14 -17.28
N TYR A 41 0.12 8.76 -17.95
CA TYR A 41 0.17 8.94 -19.41
C TYR A 41 0.99 10.18 -19.78
N LYS A 42 1.90 10.04 -20.74
CA LYS A 42 2.50 11.15 -21.47
C LYS A 42 1.64 11.50 -22.69
N TYR A 43 1.58 12.78 -23.02
CA TYR A 43 0.95 13.23 -24.24
C TYR A 43 2.01 13.37 -25.34
N GLU A 44 2.02 12.43 -26.29
CA GLU A 44 3.03 12.36 -27.34
C GLU A 44 2.37 12.21 -28.71
N GLY A 45 2.59 13.18 -29.61
CA GLY A 45 2.11 13.10 -30.99
C GLY A 45 0.60 12.93 -31.15
N GLY A 46 -0.20 13.51 -30.25
CA GLY A 46 -1.66 13.39 -30.27
C GLY A 46 -2.21 12.09 -29.69
N LYS A 47 -1.40 11.35 -28.91
CA LYS A 47 -1.79 10.10 -28.26
C LYS A 47 -1.41 10.09 -26.78
N ALA A 48 -2.16 9.30 -26.00
CA ALA A 48 -1.77 8.95 -24.64
C ALA A 48 -0.81 7.75 -24.69
N VAL A 49 0.40 7.93 -24.18
CA VAL A 49 1.41 6.86 -24.06
C VAL A 49 1.61 6.58 -22.58
N LEU A 50 1.28 5.38 -22.12
CA LEU A 50 1.45 5.02 -20.72
C LEU A 50 2.94 4.89 -20.39
N ASP A 51 3.38 5.60 -19.34
CA ASP A 51 4.66 5.34 -18.70
C ASP A 51 4.50 4.16 -17.74
N GLU A 52 4.64 2.96 -18.29
CA GLU A 52 4.46 1.70 -17.55
C GLU A 52 5.42 1.58 -16.38
N GLU A 53 6.68 2.02 -16.54
CA GLU A 53 7.69 1.99 -15.48
C GLU A 53 7.25 2.86 -14.29
N LYS A 54 6.83 4.10 -14.55
CA LYS A 54 6.34 5.00 -13.51
C LYS A 54 5.08 4.46 -12.83
N TYR A 55 4.16 3.87 -13.59
CA TYR A 55 2.94 3.28 -13.04
C TYR A 55 3.24 2.06 -12.17
N LEU A 56 4.10 1.15 -12.63
CA LEU A 56 4.51 -0.03 -11.86
C LEU A 56 5.25 0.36 -10.58
N ALA A 57 6.15 1.34 -10.64
CA ALA A 57 6.83 1.87 -9.46
C ALA A 57 5.85 2.51 -8.46
N PHE A 58 4.80 3.19 -8.95
CA PHE A 58 3.74 3.70 -8.09
C PHE A 58 2.95 2.58 -7.42
N GLN A 59 2.51 1.57 -8.18
CA GLN A 59 1.78 0.41 -7.65
C GLN A 59 2.60 -0.35 -6.60
N GLU A 60 3.90 -0.56 -6.85
CA GLU A 60 4.80 -1.17 -5.88
C GLU A 60 4.89 -0.35 -4.59
N ASN A 61 4.98 0.97 -4.70
CA ASN A 61 5.01 1.85 -3.52
C ASN A 61 3.68 1.82 -2.75
N VAL A 62 2.54 1.81 -3.44
CA VAL A 62 1.21 1.67 -2.82
C VAL A 62 1.12 0.37 -2.03
N GLU A 63 1.55 -0.75 -2.62
CA GLU A 63 1.59 -2.05 -1.95
C GLU A 63 2.50 -2.03 -0.71
N LYS A 64 3.69 -1.45 -0.82
CA LYS A 64 4.63 -1.29 0.30
C LYS A 64 4.06 -0.42 1.42
N GLU A 65 3.39 0.68 1.11
CA GLU A 65 2.74 1.55 2.09
C GLU A 65 1.57 0.85 2.79
N MET A 66 0.75 0.09 2.06
CA MET A 66 -0.30 -0.72 2.68
C MET A 66 0.27 -1.70 3.71
N ILE A 67 1.36 -2.39 3.38
CA ILE A 67 2.03 -3.32 4.31
C ILE A 67 2.58 -2.58 5.53
N ARG A 68 3.17 -1.39 5.35
CA ARG A 68 3.64 -0.55 6.45
C ARG A 68 2.49 -0.12 7.36
N SER A 69 1.34 0.26 6.79
CA SER A 69 0.13 0.58 7.55
C SER A 69 -0.35 -0.60 8.37
N ARG A 70 -0.49 -1.77 7.74
CA ARG A 70 -0.89 -3.00 8.43
C ARG A 70 0.08 -3.38 9.54
N ARG A 71 1.39 -3.25 9.35
CA ARG A 71 2.37 -3.49 10.42
C ARG A 71 2.14 -2.56 11.62
N ALA A 72 1.85 -1.29 11.36
CA ALA A 72 1.57 -0.32 12.40
C ALA A 72 0.28 -0.62 13.17
N GLU A 73 -0.73 -1.16 12.50
CA GLU A 73 -2.03 -1.51 13.09
C GLU A 73 -2.04 -2.87 13.78
N GLU A 74 -1.38 -3.87 13.20
CA GLU A 74 -1.47 -5.27 13.64
C GLU A 74 -0.31 -5.68 14.53
N CYS A 75 0.92 -5.26 14.19
CA CYS A 75 2.12 -5.73 14.87
C CYS A 75 2.47 -4.86 16.07
N PHE A 76 2.62 -3.54 15.85
CA PHE A 76 3.11 -2.61 16.88
C PHE A 76 2.28 -2.59 18.17
N PRO A 77 0.94 -2.69 18.15
CA PRO A 77 0.16 -2.76 19.39
C PRO A 77 0.39 -4.03 20.21
N ILE A 78 0.96 -5.08 19.60
CA ILE A 78 1.29 -6.34 20.27
C ILE A 78 2.74 -6.33 20.75
N VAL A 79 3.69 -6.02 19.87
CA VAL A 79 5.13 -6.05 20.21
C VAL A 79 5.56 -4.89 21.11
N ASN A 80 4.77 -3.83 21.22
CA ASN A 80 5.03 -2.73 22.16
C ASN A 80 4.17 -2.82 23.43
N ARG A 81 3.62 -3.99 23.77
CA ARG A 81 2.97 -4.22 25.08
C ARG A 81 4.00 -4.07 26.21
N GLY A 82 3.52 -3.75 27.42
CA GLY A 82 4.40 -3.58 28.57
C GLY A 82 5.02 -4.89 29.06
N GLN A 83 6.12 -4.80 29.82
CA GLN A 83 6.84 -5.95 30.38
C GLN A 83 5.93 -6.94 31.13
N VAL A 84 4.93 -6.43 31.85
CA VAL A 84 3.95 -7.26 32.58
C VAL A 84 3.24 -8.25 31.67
N TRP A 85 2.94 -7.88 30.42
CA TRP A 85 2.31 -8.80 29.47
C TRP A 85 3.30 -9.88 29.00
N TYR A 86 4.55 -9.49 28.76
CA TYR A 86 5.63 -10.41 28.36
C TYR A 86 5.99 -11.44 29.43
N ASP A 87 5.93 -11.03 30.70
CA ASP A 87 6.25 -11.89 31.85
C ASP A 87 5.24 -13.05 32.00
N LEU A 88 4.03 -12.91 31.44
CA LEU A 88 2.99 -13.93 31.47
C LEU A 88 3.09 -14.93 30.31
N LEU A 89 3.94 -14.68 29.31
CA LEU A 89 4.07 -15.56 28.16
C LEU A 89 4.98 -16.75 28.45
N GLY A 90 4.60 -17.92 27.96
CA GLY A 90 5.48 -19.09 27.90
C GLY A 90 6.63 -18.91 26.90
N GLU A 91 7.66 -19.74 27.01
CA GLU A 91 8.83 -19.67 26.12
C GLU A 91 8.46 -19.92 24.65
N GLU A 92 7.52 -20.83 24.37
CA GLU A 92 7.01 -21.07 23.02
C GLU A 92 6.32 -19.84 22.44
N GLN A 93 5.44 -19.19 23.20
CA GLN A 93 4.76 -17.95 22.79
C GLN A 93 5.75 -16.81 22.53
N LYS A 94 6.80 -16.66 23.37
CA LYS A 94 7.86 -15.66 23.15
C LYS A 94 8.64 -15.94 21.86
N SER A 95 8.92 -17.22 21.59
CA SER A 95 9.59 -17.67 20.37
C SER A 95 8.75 -17.36 19.13
N GLU A 96 7.47 -17.72 19.14
CA GLU A 96 6.52 -17.44 18.06
C GLU A 96 6.34 -15.94 17.83
N LEU A 97 6.18 -15.16 18.91
CA LEU A 97 6.05 -13.71 18.81
C LEU A 97 7.31 -13.07 18.20
N SER A 98 8.49 -13.58 18.56
CA SER A 98 9.76 -13.11 17.99
C SER A 98 9.90 -13.45 16.51
N ALA A 99 9.46 -14.64 16.10
CA ALA A 99 9.44 -15.04 14.69
C ALA A 99 8.45 -14.16 13.90
N TRP A 100 7.22 -14.02 14.38
CA TRP A 100 6.19 -13.19 13.77
C TRP A 100 6.62 -11.73 13.62
N TYR A 101 7.29 -11.17 14.62
CA TYR A 101 7.84 -9.81 14.52
C TYR A 101 8.90 -9.68 13.42
N ARG A 102 9.81 -10.66 13.28
CA ARG A 102 10.82 -10.65 12.21
C ARG A 102 10.18 -10.73 10.83
N GLU A 103 9.17 -11.57 10.67
CA GLU A 103 8.44 -11.64 9.40
C GLU A 103 7.76 -10.30 9.06
N TRP A 104 7.22 -9.58 10.05
CA TRP A 104 6.72 -8.22 9.86
C TRP A 104 7.81 -7.20 9.46
N LEU A 105 9.06 -7.38 9.91
CA LEU A 105 10.16 -6.51 9.48
C LEU A 105 10.48 -6.73 8.00
N ASP A 106 10.41 -7.97 7.52
CA ASP A 106 10.69 -8.34 6.14
C ASP A 106 9.48 -8.16 5.20
N ALA A 107 8.26 -8.09 5.75
CA ALA A 107 6.99 -8.06 5.01
C ALA A 107 6.93 -7.02 3.89
N THR A 108 7.52 -5.83 4.10
CA THR A 108 7.51 -4.77 3.07
C THR A 108 8.34 -5.13 1.85
N GLU A 109 9.43 -5.87 2.04
CA GLU A 109 10.32 -6.28 0.94
C GLU A 109 9.82 -7.57 0.29
N THR A 110 9.36 -8.53 1.10
CA THR A 110 8.83 -9.81 0.61
C THR A 110 7.40 -9.72 0.10
N LYS A 111 6.73 -8.59 0.32
CA LYS A 111 5.31 -8.36 0.03
C LYS A 111 4.38 -9.40 0.66
N THR A 112 4.83 -10.04 1.73
CA THR A 112 4.14 -11.14 2.40
C THR A 112 3.70 -10.70 3.79
N ILE A 113 2.40 -10.81 4.06
CA ILE A 113 1.84 -10.53 5.38
C ILE A 113 1.97 -11.78 6.25
N PRO A 114 2.61 -11.71 7.42
CA PRO A 114 2.76 -12.86 8.30
C PRO A 114 1.44 -13.25 8.95
N GLU A 115 1.28 -14.56 9.18
CA GLU A 115 0.10 -15.09 9.88
C GLU A 115 0.17 -14.73 11.36
N ARG A 116 -0.89 -14.14 11.89
CA ARG A 116 -0.96 -13.72 13.29
C ARG A 116 -1.09 -14.95 14.21
N PRO A 117 -0.20 -15.13 15.20
CA PRO A 117 -0.36 -16.21 16.18
C PRO A 117 -1.70 -16.13 16.90
N ALA A 118 -2.48 -17.22 16.86
CA ALA A 118 -3.87 -17.24 17.33
C ALA A 118 -4.02 -16.95 18.84
N TRP A 119 -3.01 -17.30 19.64
CA TRP A 119 -3.02 -17.08 21.09
C TRP A 119 -2.94 -15.59 21.48
N ILE A 120 -2.49 -14.69 20.60
CA ILE A 120 -2.33 -13.25 20.89
C ILE A 120 -3.67 -12.61 21.31
N ASP A 121 -4.77 -13.11 20.77
CA ASP A 121 -6.13 -12.62 21.01
C ASP A 121 -6.86 -13.41 22.10
N MET A 122 -6.21 -14.42 22.68
CA MET A 122 -6.79 -15.22 23.75
C MET A 122 -6.45 -14.62 25.13
N PRO A 123 -7.32 -14.79 26.14
CA PRO A 123 -7.00 -14.41 27.51
C PRO A 123 -5.76 -15.17 27.99
N VAL A 124 -4.83 -14.48 28.66
CA VAL A 124 -3.55 -15.06 29.08
C VAL A 124 -3.74 -16.23 30.07
N ASP A 125 -4.87 -16.25 30.79
CA ASP A 125 -5.19 -17.29 31.78
C ASP A 125 -5.66 -18.63 31.18
N THR A 126 -5.86 -18.75 29.86
CA THR A 126 -6.41 -19.98 29.26
C THR A 126 -5.40 -21.11 29.06
N TYR A 127 -4.10 -20.86 29.26
CA TYR A 127 -3.03 -21.83 28.94
C TYR A 127 -2.10 -22.17 30.11
N ALA A 128 -2.31 -21.61 31.30
CA ALA A 128 -1.49 -21.86 32.48
C ALA A 128 -1.74 -23.23 33.16
N MET A 129 -2.36 -24.20 32.48
CA MET A 129 -2.82 -25.47 33.06
C MET A 129 -2.25 -26.72 32.36
N GLU A 130 -1.13 -26.60 31.64
CA GLU A 130 -0.36 -27.79 31.22
C GLU A 130 1.13 -27.57 31.51
N GLY A 131 1.47 -27.68 32.80
CA GLY A 131 2.84 -27.80 33.32
C GLY A 131 2.91 -28.94 34.33
#